data_AF-A0A937CDB9-F1
#
_entry.id   AF-A0A937CDB9-F1
#
_cell.length_a   1.000
_cell.length_b   1.000
_cell.length_c   1.000
_cell.angle_alpha   90.00
_cell.angle_beta   90.00
_cell.angle_gamma   90.00
#
_symmetry.space_group_name_H-M   'P 1'
#
loop_
_entity.id
_entity.type
_entity.pdbx_description
1 polymer ?
#
loop_
_entity_poly.entity_id
_entity_poly.type
_entity_poly.pdbx_seq_one_letter_code
_entity_poly.pdbx_strand_id
1 'polypeptide(L)' 'MAKSKKRKHHHDFHPPTHTVKTQKGKSAVLVAGIFFCLLGIGIAYFAAGPSLLWLLAGAVVGAVGGYFFGLQIDKSFSKK' A
#
# COMPACT_ATOMS: atom_id res chain seq x y z
N MET A 1 -1.24 -16.20 -58.32
CA MET A 1 -0.89 -16.05 -56.89
C MET A 1 -0.19 -14.71 -56.70
N ALA A 2 -0.86 -13.72 -56.08
CA ALA A 2 -0.23 -12.44 -55.76
C ALA A 2 0.04 -12.40 -54.25
N LYS A 3 1.30 -12.60 -53.83
CA LYS A 3 1.74 -12.39 -52.44
C LYS A 3 1.74 -10.87 -52.18
N SER A 4 0.62 -10.36 -51.66
CA SER A 4 0.53 -8.99 -51.17
C SER A 4 1.49 -8.82 -49.98
N LYS A 5 2.53 -8.01 -50.21
CA LYS A 5 3.60 -7.68 -49.27
C LYS A 5 3.02 -6.76 -48.19
N LYS A 6 2.37 -7.35 -47.17
CA LYS A 6 1.90 -6.61 -45.99
C LYS A 6 3.11 -6.03 -45.26
N ARG A 7 3.29 -4.70 -45.37
CA ARG A 7 4.30 -3.93 -44.66
C ARG A 7 4.02 -4.05 -43.16
N LYS A 8 4.98 -4.56 -42.41
CA LYS A 8 4.98 -4.48 -40.94
C LYS A 8 5.25 -3.02 -40.59
N HIS A 9 4.19 -2.23 -40.42
CA HIS A 9 4.31 -0.96 -39.72
C HIS A 9 4.59 -1.28 -38.26
N HIS A 10 5.86 -1.22 -37.89
CA HIS A 10 6.27 -1.11 -36.49
C HIS A 10 5.77 0.25 -36.02
N HIS A 11 4.63 0.27 -35.33
CA HIS A 11 4.34 1.39 -34.45
C HIS A 11 5.18 1.17 -33.20
N ASP A 12 6.20 2.00 -33.01
CA ASP A 12 6.87 2.10 -31.73
C ASP A 12 5.81 2.53 -30.72
N PHE A 13 5.50 1.62 -29.80
CA PHE A 13 4.57 1.88 -28.72
C PHE A 13 5.26 2.88 -27.78
N HIS A 14 4.96 4.17 -27.90
CA HIS A 14 5.36 5.18 -26.93
C HIS A 14 4.46 5.03 -25.68
N PRO A 15 4.94 4.50 -24.54
CA PRO A 15 4.16 4.54 -23.32
C PRO A 15 4.00 6.01 -22.87
N PRO A 16 2.82 6.43 -22.41
CA PRO A 16 2.63 7.77 -21.85
C PRO A 16 3.54 7.96 -20.63
N THR A 17 4.33 9.04 -20.65
CA THR A 17 5.36 9.43 -19.66
C THR A 17 4.82 9.85 -18.30
N HIS A 18 3.52 9.67 -18.02
CA HIS A 18 2.90 9.94 -16.73
C HIS A 18 2.04 8.78 -16.25
N THR A 19 2.53 7.55 -16.38
CA THR A 19 2.04 6.49 -15.50
C THR A 19 2.63 6.75 -14.12
N VAL A 20 1.90 7.51 -13.29
CA VAL A 20 2.07 7.47 -11.84
C VAL A 20 2.01 5.99 -11.50
N LYS A 21 3.17 5.42 -11.19
CA LYS A 21 3.30 4.03 -10.77
C LYS A 21 2.49 3.95 -9.49
N THR A 22 1.21 3.62 -9.59
CA THR A 22 0.38 3.31 -8.43
C THR A 22 1.15 2.24 -7.70
N GLN A 23 1.81 2.63 -6.61
CA GLN A 23 2.53 1.72 -5.73
C GLN A 23 1.45 0.88 -5.06
N LYS A 24 0.96 -0.11 -5.81
CA LYS A 24 -0.30 -0.82 -5.56
C LYS A 24 -0.31 -1.52 -4.20
N GLY A 25 0.87 -1.74 -3.62
CA GLY A 25 1.02 -2.24 -2.27
C GLY A 25 1.45 -1.27 -1.20
N LYS A 26 2.28 -0.27 -1.54
CA LYS A 26 2.80 0.65 -0.52
C LYS A 26 1.70 1.55 0.02
N SER A 27 0.74 1.93 -0.80
CA SER A 27 -0.39 2.77 -0.38
C SER A 27 -1.31 2.04 0.61
N ALA A 28 -1.64 0.77 0.36
CA ALA A 28 -2.51 0.00 1.26
C ALA A 28 -1.85 -0.25 2.62
N VAL A 29 -0.55 -0.58 2.64
CA VAL A 29 0.22 -0.73 3.88
C VAL A 29 0.30 0.58 4.65
N LEU A 30 0.56 1.70 3.97
CA LEU A 30 0.60 3.02 4.61
C LEU A 30 -0.75 3.41 5.20
N VAL A 31 -1.83 3.23 4.45
CA VAL A 31 -3.19 3.57 4.91
C VAL A 31 -3.58 2.68 6.09
N ALA A 32 -3.37 1.37 6.02
CA ALA A 32 -3.65 0.45 7.12
C ALA A 32 -2.78 0.76 8.35
N GLY A 33 -1.49 1.05 8.14
CA GLY A 33 -0.56 1.45 9.19
C GLY A 33 -1.00 2.74 9.90
N ILE A 34 -1.37 3.78 9.15
CA ILE A 34 -1.86 5.05 9.71
C ILE A 34 -3.17 4.81 10.49
N PHE A 35 -4.08 4.02 9.94
CA PHE A 35 -5.38 3.75 10.57
C PHE A 35 -5.22 3.00 11.90
N PHE A 36 -4.43 1.93 11.92
CA PHE A 36 -4.13 1.17 13.13
C PHE A 36 -3.29 1.97 14.13
N CYS A 37 -2.42 2.86 13.66
CA CYS A 37 -1.64 3.74 14.55
C CYS A 37 -2.54 4.77 15.24
N LEU A 38 -3.46 5.41 14.51
CA LEU A 38 -4.45 6.34 15.08
C LEU A 38 -5.38 5.62 16.07
N LEU A 39 -5.85 4.42 15.72
CA LEU A 39 -6.65 3.57 16.62
C LEU A 39 -5.85 3.18 17.87
N GLY A 40 -4.60 2.75 17.72
CA GLY A 40 -3.72 2.34 18.81
C GLY A 40 -3.44 3.49 19.78
N ILE A 41 -3.18 4.70 19.26
CA ILE A 41 -3.00 5.90 20.09
C ILE A 41 -4.31 6.26 20.80
N GLY A 42 -5.46 6.21 20.10
CA GLY A 42 -6.76 6.50 20.71
C GLY A 42 -7.11 5.52 21.83
N ILE A 43 -6.90 4.22 21.62
CA ILE A 43 -7.12 3.18 22.64
C ILE A 43 -6.13 3.34 23.79
N ALA A 44 -4.84 3.59 23.52
CA ALA A 44 -3.84 3.77 24.57
C ALA A 44 -4.12 5.01 25.44
N TYR A 45 -4.51 6.11 24.81
CA TYR A 45 -4.90 7.33 25.52
C TYR A 45 -6.14 7.10 26.39
N PHE A 46 -7.12 6.35 25.89
CA PHE A 46 -8.32 6.00 26.64
C PHE A 46 -8.03 5.02 27.79
N ALA A 47 -7.19 4.00 27.56
CA ALA A 47 -6.92 2.94 28.52
C ALA A 47 -5.96 3.35 29.66
N ALA A 48 -5.00 4.24 29.38
CA ALA A 48 -3.90 4.52 30.30
C ALA A 48 -3.68 6.01 30.64
N GLY A 49 -4.50 6.91 30.07
CA GLY A 49 -4.32 8.35 30.25
C GLY A 49 -2.97 8.85 29.67
N PRO A 50 -2.38 9.93 30.22
CA PRO A 50 -1.14 10.54 29.70
C PRO A 50 0.14 9.74 30.01
N SER A 51 0.01 8.46 30.38
CA SER A 51 1.12 7.58 30.71
C SER A 51 1.98 7.31 29.46
N LEU A 52 3.11 8.01 29.34
CA LEU A 52 4.03 7.92 28.19
C LEU A 52 4.42 6.48 27.82
N LEU A 53 4.62 5.62 28.82
CA LEU A 53 4.97 4.20 28.62
C LEU A 53 3.87 3.44 27.86
N TRP A 54 2.60 3.69 28.19
CA TRP A 54 1.47 3.03 27.54
C TRP A 54 1.20 3.58 26.14
N LEU A 55 1.44 4.87 25.94
CA LEU A 55 1.33 5.49 24.63
C LEU A 55 2.41 4.96 23.68
N LEU A 56 3.64 4.77 24.18
CA LEU A 56 4.73 4.14 23.42
C LEU A 56 4.41 2.68 23.10
N ALA A 57 3.92 1.91 24.08
CA ALA A 57 3.54 0.52 23.88
C ALA A 57 2.39 0.39 22.86
N GLY A 58 1.36 1.23 22.96
CA GLY A 58 0.24 1.27 22.02
C GLY A 58 0.66 1.68 20.61
N ALA A 59 1.58 2.64 20.47
CA ALA A 59 2.12 3.04 19.19
C ALA A 59 2.94 1.91 18.54
N VAL A 60 3.78 1.22 19.31
CA VAL A 60 4.57 0.08 18.80
C VAL A 60 3.66 -1.07 18.37
N VAL A 61 2.68 -1.44 19.20
CA VAL A 61 1.74 -2.53 18.88
C VAL A 61 0.86 -2.17 17.68
N GLY A 62 0.35 -0.93 17.62
CA GLY A 62 -0.43 -0.43 16.50
C GLY A 62 0.38 -0.38 15.19
N ALA A 63 1.64 0.06 15.24
CA ALA A 63 2.52 0.10 14.07
C ALA A 63 2.86 -1.31 13.56
N VAL A 64 3.21 -2.24 14.45
CA VAL A 64 3.51 -3.64 14.07
C VAL A 64 2.26 -4.32 13.52
N GLY A 65 1.11 -4.20 14.21
CA GLY A 65 -0.16 -4.76 13.77
C GLY A 65 -0.62 -4.21 12.42
N GLY A 66 -0.58 -2.89 12.26
CA GLY A 66 -0.94 -2.21 11.01
C GLY A 66 -0.01 -2.54 9.85
N TYR A 67 1.30 -2.68 10.10
CA TYR A 67 2.28 -3.09 9.09
C TYR A 67 2.03 -4.51 8.59
N PHE A 68 1.85 -5.48 9.51
CA PHE A 68 1.55 -6.86 9.14
C PHE A 68 0.20 -6.99 8.43
N PHE A 69 -0.83 -6.30 8.91
CA PHE A 69 -2.16 -6.30 8.30
C PHE A 69 -2.11 -5.68 6.89
N GLY A 70 -1.42 -4.56 6.74
CA GLY A 70 -1.17 -3.91 5.46
C GLY A 70 -0.46 -4.82 4.45
N LEU A 71 0.57 -5.54 4.90
CA LEU A 71 1.30 -6.50 4.05
C LEU A 71 0.42 -7.67 3.62
N GLN A 72 -0.46 -8.17 4.49
CA GLN A 72 -1.41 -9.23 4.13
C GLN A 72 -2.46 -8.77 3.12
N ILE A 73 -2.97 -7.55 3.27
CA ILE A 73 -3.89 -6.94 2.30
C ILE A 73 -3.19 -6.79 0.96
N ASP A 74 -1.98 -6.20 0.93
CA ASP A 74 -1.23 -6.02 -0.31
C ASP A 74 -1.00 -7.36 -1.04
N LYS A 75 -0.56 -8.38 -0.30
CA LYS A 75 -0.31 -9.72 -0.85
C LYS A 75 -1.58 -10.38 -1.39
N SER A 76 -2.73 -10.13 -0.76
CA SER A 76 -4.03 -10.67 -1.19
C SER A 76 -4.58 -9.95 -2.42
N PHE A 77 -4.38 -8.63 -2.51
CA PHE A 77 -4.86 -7.80 -3.62
C PHE A 77 -3.91 -7.81 -4.83
N SER A 78 -2.64 -8.16 -4.65
CA SER A 78 -1.66 -8.27 -5.74
C SER A 78 -1.79 -9.58 -6.55
N LYS A 79 -2.69 -10.50 -6.18
CA LYS A 79 -2.89 -11.79 -6.85
C LYS A 79 -3.84 -11.74 -8.07
N LYS A 80 -4.00 -10.59 -8.72
CA LYS A 80 -4.93 -10.40 -9.84
C LYS A 80 -4.26 -9.88 -11.09
#